data_AF-A0A243SEP3-F1
#
_entry.id   AF-A0A243SEP3-F1
#
_cell.length_a   1.000
_cell.length_b   1.000
_cell.length_c   1.000
_cell.angle_alpha   90.00
_cell.angle_beta   90.00
_cell.angle_gamma   90.00
#
_symmetry.space_group_name_H-M   'P 1'
#
loop_
_entity.id
_entity.type
_entity.pdbx_description
1 polymer ?
#
loop_
_entity_poly.entity_id
_entity_poly.type
_entity_poly.pdbx_seq_one_letter_code
_entity_poly.pdbx_strand_id
1 'polypeptide(L)'
;MKTKTIFLALVLSLFLTNCVQKTYKKTVVFTLDASEMKNVKKVAIRGKDKPLSWGEATEMKLNATNNTYQITTTFVTGYKFTEVKFVVNDSLEFENDDNRRVVFSEKDTTYYKAKFNKR
;
A
#
# COMPACT_ATOMS: atom_id res chain seq x y z
N MET A 1 -11.68 30.00 41.95
CA MET A 1 -11.46 28.54 41.73
C MET A 1 -12.44 27.94 40.72
N LYS A 2 -13.75 28.20 40.82
CA LYS A 2 -14.78 27.63 39.92
C LYS A 2 -14.54 27.87 38.41
N THR A 3 -14.06 29.05 38.02
CA THR A 3 -13.79 29.40 36.61
C THR A 3 -12.66 28.59 35.98
N LYS A 4 -11.61 28.25 36.75
CA LYS A 4 -10.50 27.41 36.29
C LYS A 4 -10.95 25.96 36.09
N THR A 5 -11.84 25.47 36.96
CA THR A 5 -12.44 24.14 36.87
C THR A 5 -13.34 24.01 35.64
N ILE A 6 -14.14 25.04 35.33
CA ILE A 6 -15.02 25.06 34.15
C ILE A 6 -14.19 25.07 32.86
N PHE A 7 -13.12 25.87 32.81
CA PHE A 7 -12.24 25.93 31.65
C PHE A 7 -11.53 24.60 31.40
N LEU A 8 -11.07 23.94 32.47
CA LEU A 8 -10.45 22.61 32.38
C LEU A 8 -11.44 21.54 31.90
N ALA A 9 -12.69 21.58 32.36
CA ALA A 9 -13.74 20.67 31.92
C ALA A 9 -14.08 20.86 30.43
N LEU A 10 -14.11 22.12 29.95
CA LEU A 10 -14.35 22.43 28.54
C LEU A 10 -13.21 21.89 27.66
N VAL A 11 -11.95 22.10 28.05
CA VAL A 11 -10.79 21.57 27.32
C VAL A 11 -10.79 20.04 27.31
N LEU A 12 -11.16 19.40 28.44
CA LEU A 12 -11.25 17.94 28.53
C LEU A 12 -12.35 17.37 27.62
N SER A 13 -13.47 18.10 27.47
CA SER A 13 -14.57 17.68 26.59
C SER A 13 -14.22 17.65 25.10
N LEU A 14 -13.24 18.45 24.67
CA LEU A 14 -12.75 18.47 23.28
C LEU A 14 -11.97 17.19 22.91
N PHE A 15 -11.43 16.47 23.88
CA PHE A 15 -10.75 15.18 23.64
C PHE A 15 -11.73 14.00 23.47
N LEU A 16 -13.03 14.20 23.73
CA LEU A 16 -14.04 13.15 23.60
C LEU A 16 -14.57 13.01 22.16
N THR A 17 -14.25 13.93 21.25
CA THR A 17 -14.62 13.79 19.84
C THR A 17 -13.63 12.86 19.14
N ASN A 18 -13.86 11.57 19.27
CA ASN A 18 -13.13 10.54 18.54
C ASN A 18 -13.49 10.65 17.05
N CYS A 19 -12.75 11.46 16.28
CA CYS A 19 -12.89 11.55 14.83
C CYS A 19 -12.43 10.22 14.21
N VAL A 20 -13.31 9.22 14.18
CA VAL A 20 -13.05 7.98 13.45
C VAL A 20 -13.18 8.29 11.97
N GLN A 21 -12.04 8.40 11.27
CA GLN A 21 -12.02 8.56 9.83
C GLN A 21 -12.71 7.36 9.16
N LYS A 22 -13.70 7.63 8.30
CA LYS A 22 -14.39 6.58 7.54
C LYS A 22 -13.39 5.82 6.67
N THR A 23 -13.33 4.51 6.84
CA THR A 23 -12.48 3.61 6.04
C THR A 23 -13.27 2.90 4.95
N TYR A 24 -12.59 2.55 3.86
CA TYR A 24 -13.16 1.86 2.71
C TYR A 24 -12.34 0.63 2.39
N LYS A 25 -12.99 -0.38 1.80
CA LYS A 25 -12.30 -1.50 1.15
C LYS A 25 -11.83 -1.05 -0.22
N LYS A 26 -10.53 -1.20 -0.49
CA LYS A 26 -9.90 -0.85 -1.78
C LYS A 26 -9.15 -2.06 -2.30
N THR A 27 -9.62 -2.64 -3.40
CA THR A 27 -8.99 -3.79 -4.05
C THR A 27 -8.04 -3.31 -5.15
N VAL A 28 -6.82 -3.85 -5.15
CA VAL A 28 -5.81 -3.56 -6.16
C VAL A 28 -5.31 -4.87 -6.75
N VAL A 29 -5.28 -4.93 -8.08
CA VAL A 29 -4.62 -6.00 -8.85
C VAL A 29 -3.28 -5.44 -9.33
N PHE A 30 -2.20 -5.84 -8.68
CA PHE A 30 -0.84 -5.47 -9.07
C PHE A 30 -0.35 -6.43 -10.14
N THR A 31 0.24 -5.89 -11.20
CA THR A 31 0.90 -6.64 -12.26
C THR A 31 2.29 -6.07 -12.48
N LEU A 32 3.32 -6.93 -12.40
CA LEU A 32 4.70 -6.57 -12.61
C LEU A 32 5.28 -7.30 -13.83
N ASP A 33 5.81 -6.52 -14.76
CA ASP A 33 6.74 -6.99 -15.78
C ASP A 33 8.17 -6.96 -15.19
N ALA A 34 8.79 -8.14 -15.08
CA ALA A 34 10.16 -8.32 -14.62
C ALA A 34 11.09 -8.86 -15.74
N SER A 35 10.70 -8.72 -17.01
CA SER A 35 11.39 -9.29 -18.18
C SER A 35 12.85 -8.83 -18.36
N GLU A 36 13.20 -7.64 -17.87
CA GLU A 36 14.59 -7.12 -17.93
C GLU A 36 15.51 -7.75 -16.87
N MET A 37 14.95 -8.45 -15.89
CA MET A 37 15.72 -9.17 -14.87
C MET A 37 16.11 -10.56 -15.39
N LYS A 38 17.38 -10.92 -15.23
CA LYS A 38 17.87 -12.27 -15.59
C LYS A 38 17.54 -13.26 -14.48
N ASN A 39 17.17 -14.49 -14.87
CA ASN A 39 16.98 -15.62 -13.95
C ASN A 39 16.01 -15.30 -12.80
N VAL A 40 14.82 -14.78 -13.12
CA VAL A 40 13.79 -14.49 -12.11
C VAL A 40 13.28 -15.78 -11.49
N LYS A 41 13.51 -15.95 -10.19
CA LYS A 41 13.07 -17.11 -9.39
C LYS A 41 11.92 -16.76 -8.46
N LYS A 42 11.95 -15.57 -7.88
CA LYS A 42 10.97 -15.08 -6.92
C LYS A 42 10.60 -13.65 -7.23
N VAL A 43 9.32 -13.32 -7.11
CA VAL A 43 8.83 -11.95 -7.19
C VAL A 43 7.89 -11.71 -6.03
N ALA A 44 8.04 -10.58 -5.37
CA ALA A 44 7.24 -10.21 -4.22
C ALA A 44 6.94 -8.71 -4.21
N ILE A 45 6.04 -8.31 -3.33
CA ILE A 45 5.67 -6.92 -3.08
C ILE A 45 5.75 -6.64 -1.58
N ARG A 46 6.24 -5.45 -1.25
CA ARG A 46 6.18 -4.85 0.08
C ARG A 46 5.35 -3.58 0.00
N GLY A 47 4.75 -3.16 1.11
CA GLY A 47 3.91 -1.98 1.09
C GLY A 47 3.63 -1.39 2.46
N LYS A 48 3.13 -0.17 2.47
CA LYS A 48 2.85 0.59 3.69
C LYS A 48 1.66 0.07 4.48
N ASP A 49 0.60 -0.30 3.77
CA ASP A 49 -0.70 -0.60 4.35
C ASP A 49 -0.98 -2.10 4.41
N LYS A 50 -1.65 -2.53 5.47
CA LYS A 50 -2.06 -3.93 5.64
C LYS A 50 -3.01 -4.37 4.51
N PRO A 51 -2.89 -5.62 4.01
CA PRO A 51 -2.06 -6.70 4.56
C PRO A 51 -0.58 -6.66 4.16
N LEU A 52 -0.16 -5.76 3.27
CA LEU A 52 1.26 -5.61 2.95
C LEU A 52 2.01 -4.97 4.13
N SER A 53 3.33 -5.16 4.16
CA SER A 53 4.19 -4.47 5.10
C SER A 53 5.57 -4.20 4.49
N TRP A 54 6.30 -3.23 5.04
CA TRP A 54 7.70 -2.99 4.66
C TRP A 54 8.66 -4.06 5.22
N GLY A 55 8.29 -4.72 6.32
CA GLY A 55 9.11 -5.74 6.97
C GLY A 55 9.01 -7.12 6.34
N GLU A 56 7.92 -7.42 5.62
CA GLU A 56 7.65 -8.74 5.06
C GLU A 56 7.28 -8.64 3.58
N ALA A 57 7.97 -9.41 2.73
CA ALA A 57 7.69 -9.49 1.31
C ALA A 57 6.58 -10.51 1.04
N THR A 58 5.48 -10.06 0.43
CA THR A 58 4.37 -10.92 0.01
C THR A 58 4.60 -11.42 -1.41
N GLU A 59 4.62 -12.73 -1.61
CA GLU A 59 4.93 -13.33 -2.90
C GLU A 59 3.85 -13.09 -3.97
N MET A 60 4.29 -12.78 -5.19
CA MET A 60 3.45 -12.61 -6.38
C MET A 60 3.49 -13.86 -7.25
N LYS A 61 2.37 -14.21 -7.88
CA LYS A 61 2.25 -15.41 -8.71
C LYS A 61 2.55 -15.10 -10.17
N LEU A 62 3.31 -15.97 -10.83
CA LEU A 62 3.52 -15.88 -12.28
C LEU A 62 2.21 -16.16 -13.04
N ASN A 63 1.87 -15.27 -13.95
CA ASN A 63 0.88 -15.47 -14.99
C ASN A 63 1.62 -15.86 -16.28
N ALA A 64 1.55 -17.15 -16.63
CA ALA A 64 2.29 -17.70 -17.77
C ALA A 64 1.82 -17.17 -19.14
N THR A 65 0.56 -16.72 -19.25
CA THR A 65 0.00 -16.27 -20.54
C THR A 65 0.65 -14.99 -21.05
N ASN A 66 1.04 -14.09 -20.13
CA ASN A 66 1.65 -12.80 -20.47
C ASN A 66 3.03 -12.61 -19.85
N ASN A 67 3.57 -13.65 -19.21
CA ASN A 67 4.86 -13.64 -18.52
C ASN A 67 5.01 -12.48 -17.52
N THR A 68 3.93 -12.18 -16.77
CA THR A 68 3.94 -11.16 -15.72
C THR A 68 3.64 -11.76 -14.35
N TYR A 69 4.03 -11.07 -13.28
CA TYR A 69 3.73 -11.49 -11.92
C TYR A 69 2.54 -10.70 -11.39
N GLN A 70 1.63 -11.36 -10.68
CA GLN A 70 0.40 -10.75 -10.21
C GLN A 70 0.07 -11.10 -8.76
N ILE A 71 -0.53 -10.13 -8.07
CA ILE A 71 -1.17 -10.32 -6.78
C ILE A 71 -2.38 -9.40 -6.68
N THR A 72 -3.45 -9.89 -6.04
CA THR A 72 -4.62 -9.08 -5.70
C THR A 72 -4.65 -8.86 -4.21
N THR A 73 -4.78 -7.61 -3.78
CA THR A 73 -4.79 -7.23 -2.37
C THR A 73 -5.94 -6.29 -2.09
N THR A 74 -6.62 -6.49 -0.96
CA THR A 74 -7.66 -5.58 -0.49
C THR A 74 -7.21 -4.88 0.77
N PHE A 75 -7.16 -3.56 0.72
CA PHE A 75 -6.81 -2.68 1.84
C PHE A 75 -8.08 -2.18 2.52
N VAL A 76 -8.07 -2.03 3.84
CA VAL A 76 -9.11 -1.32 4.59
C VAL A 76 -8.52 0.00 5.05
N THR A 77 -8.87 1.10 4.37
CA THR A 77 -8.16 2.37 4.55
C THR A 77 -9.05 3.58 4.27
N GLY A 78 -8.79 4.68 4.98
CA GLY A 78 -9.38 5.99 4.69
C GLY A 78 -8.56 6.82 3.71
N TYR A 79 -7.39 6.34 3.28
CA TYR A 79 -6.51 7.02 2.33
C TYR A 79 -6.95 6.79 0.88
N LYS A 80 -6.56 7.72 0.00
CA LYS A 80 -6.81 7.65 -1.45
C LYS A 80 -5.73 6.89 -2.22
N PHE A 81 -4.65 6.48 -1.55
CA PHE A 81 -3.54 5.78 -2.17
C PHE A 81 -2.82 4.90 -1.14
N THR A 82 -2.01 3.98 -1.65
CA THR A 82 -1.00 3.23 -0.87
C THR A 82 0.37 3.40 -1.50
N GLU A 83 1.40 2.99 -0.78
CA GLU A 83 2.79 3.00 -1.24
C GLU A 83 3.33 1.57 -1.24
N VAL A 84 4.01 1.20 -2.32
CA VAL A 84 4.55 -0.16 -2.51
C VAL A 84 5.95 -0.13 -3.13
N LYS A 85 6.68 -1.22 -2.94
CA LYS A 85 7.88 -1.57 -3.70
C LYS A 85 7.85 -3.04 -4.08
N PHE A 86 8.23 -3.33 -5.31
CA PHE A 86 8.46 -4.69 -5.79
C PHE A 86 9.85 -5.21 -5.39
N VAL A 87 9.93 -6.51 -5.19
CA VAL A 87 11.17 -7.25 -4.93
C VAL A 87 11.27 -8.34 -5.99
N VAL A 88 12.40 -8.40 -6.69
CA VAL A 88 12.67 -9.47 -7.67
C VAL A 88 13.93 -10.19 -7.24
N ASN A 89 13.83 -11.50 -7.01
CA ASN A 89 14.78 -12.32 -6.28
C ASN A 89 15.02 -11.69 -4.89
N ASP A 90 16.16 -11.02 -4.70
CA ASP A 90 16.54 -10.33 -3.47
C ASP A 90 16.73 -8.82 -3.68
N SER A 91 16.51 -8.33 -4.90
CA SER A 91 16.67 -6.91 -5.24
C SER A 91 15.37 -6.14 -4.99
N LEU A 92 15.42 -5.16 -4.10
CA LEU A 92 14.35 -4.20 -3.90
C LEU A 92 14.38 -3.14 -5.01
N GLU A 93 13.23 -2.81 -5.59
CA GLU A 93 13.20 -1.75 -6.58
C GLU A 93 13.49 -0.38 -5.94
N PHE A 94 14.11 0.51 -6.73
CA PHE A 94 14.31 1.90 -6.34
C PHE A 94 14.94 2.06 -4.96
N GLU A 95 15.95 1.26 -4.58
CA GLU A 95 16.44 1.16 -3.19
C GLU A 95 16.72 2.54 -2.53
N ASN A 96 17.25 3.49 -3.30
CA ASN A 96 17.56 4.86 -2.85
C ASN A 96 16.59 5.94 -3.35
N ASP A 97 15.45 5.52 -3.91
CA ASP A 97 14.45 6.38 -4.54
C ASP A 97 13.07 6.17 -3.88
N ASP A 98 12.15 7.11 -4.15
CA ASP A 98 10.79 7.07 -3.61
C ASP A 98 10.04 5.76 -3.93
N ASN A 99 9.12 5.40 -3.03
CA ASN A 99 8.19 4.30 -3.23
C ASN A 99 7.23 4.57 -4.39
N ARG A 100 6.69 3.51 -4.99
CA ARG A 100 5.60 3.65 -5.95
C ARG A 100 4.34 4.09 -5.21
N ARG A 101 3.71 5.16 -5.70
CA ARG A 101 2.41 5.61 -5.20
C ARG A 101 1.29 5.04 -6.06
N VAL A 102 0.42 4.25 -5.45
CA VAL A 102 -0.73 3.63 -6.12
C VAL A 102 -2.01 4.31 -5.67
N VAL A 103 -2.52 5.21 -6.51
CA VAL A 103 -3.78 5.91 -6.28
C VAL A 103 -4.93 4.95 -6.53
N PHE A 104 -5.83 4.83 -5.55
CA PHE A 104 -6.99 3.97 -5.67
C PHE A 104 -7.99 4.57 -6.64
N SER A 105 -8.54 3.70 -7.48
CA SER A 105 -9.68 4.01 -8.33
C SER A 105 -10.90 4.41 -7.49
N GLU A 106 -11.77 5.22 -8.11
CA GLU A 106 -13.12 5.48 -7.60
C GLU A 106 -14.04 4.26 -7.77
N LYS A 107 -13.69 3.34 -8.69
CA LYS A 107 -14.35 2.05 -8.87
C LYS A 107 -13.92 1.04 -7.79
N ASP A 108 -14.56 -0.12 -7.79
CA ASP A 108 -14.30 -1.20 -6.82
C ASP A 108 -12.86 -1.73 -6.88
N THR A 109 -12.26 -1.77 -8.07
CA THR A 109 -10.93 -2.34 -8.29
C THR A 109 -10.00 -1.36 -9.01
N THR A 110 -8.75 -1.29 -8.52
CA THR A 110 -7.64 -0.58 -9.15
C THR A 110 -6.74 -1.59 -9.86
N TYR A 111 -6.44 -1.39 -11.13
CA TYR A 111 -5.46 -2.21 -11.86
C TYR A 111 -4.16 -1.43 -11.98
N TYR A 112 -3.10 -1.93 -11.36
CA TYR A 112 -1.80 -1.26 -11.35
C TYR A 112 -0.77 -2.11 -12.08
N LYS A 113 -0.33 -1.64 -13.25
CA LYS A 113 0.69 -2.28 -14.07
C LYS A 113 2.01 -1.52 -13.93
N ALA A 114 3.10 -2.23 -13.70
CA ALA A 114 4.43 -1.66 -13.58
C ALA A 114 5.47 -2.54 -14.27
N LYS A 115 6.63 -1.94 -14.59
CA LYS A 115 7.84 -2.66 -14.96
C LYS A 115 8.91 -2.43 -13.89
N PHE A 116 9.61 -3.49 -13.49
CA PHE A 116 10.60 -3.43 -12.41
C PHE A 116 11.66 -2.36 -12.69
N ASN A 117 11.98 -1.53 -11.68
CA ASN A 117 12.92 -0.39 -11.79
C ASN A 117 12.63 0.63 -12.91
N LYS A 118 11.38 0.72 -13.39
CA LYS A 118 10.94 1.71 -14.38
C LYS A 118 9.71 2.49 -13.92
N ARG A 119 9.73 3.82 -14.12
CA ARG A 119 8.61 4.72 -13.84
C ARG A 119 7.72 4.91 -15.07
#